data_AF-A0A3C1VCB7-F1
#
_entry.id   AF-A0A3C1VCB7-F1
#
_cell.length_a   1.000
_cell.length_b   1.000
_cell.length_c   1.000
_cell.angle_alpha   90.00
_cell.angle_beta   90.00
_cell.angle_gamma   90.00
#
_symmetry.space_group_name_H-M   'P 1'
#
loop_
_entity.id
_entity.type
_entity.pdbx_description
1 polymer ?
#
loop_
_entity_poly.entity_id
_entity_poly.type
_entity_poly.pdbx_seq_one_letter_code
_entity_poly.pdbx_strand_id
1 'polypeptide(L)'
;MTYWWFSHGHADLFSSIEQIDENKQRIVIDANVFFELHDPNDVESEESKSLLAPWLQDILELCLTKEIYNEIDRAKDMAKIQRYRKLAQAHHEIAADDARVPAVSEVTNSETAGLTASDLSRGSNCFAGWLLV
;
A
#
# COMPACT_ATOMS: atom_id res chain seq x y z
N MET A 1 13.85 30.92 -33.11
CA MET A 1 12.46 30.63 -32.74
C MET A 1 12.07 31.66 -31.70
N THR A 2 11.03 32.45 -31.92
CA THR A 2 10.65 33.56 -31.03
C THR A 2 9.29 33.26 -30.44
N TYR A 3 9.22 33.12 -29.12
CA TYR A 3 7.98 32.91 -28.39
C TYR A 3 7.55 34.24 -27.79
N TRP A 4 6.29 34.61 -27.98
CA TRP A 4 5.69 35.80 -27.37
C TRP A 4 4.64 35.34 -26.37
N TRP A 5 4.84 35.68 -25.11
CA TRP A 5 3.95 35.37 -24.01
C TRP A 5 3.47 36.67 -23.38
N PHE A 6 2.16 36.86 -23.29
CA PHE A 6 1.53 38.04 -22.70
C PHE A 6 0.76 37.60 -21.46
N SER A 7 1.28 37.95 -20.28
CA SER A 7 0.63 37.68 -19.00
C SER A 7 -0.25 38.86 -18.58
N HIS A 8 -1.44 38.58 -18.06
CA HIS A 8 -2.41 39.57 -17.61
C HIS A 8 -2.21 39.98 -16.13
N GLY A 9 -1.17 39.48 -15.45
CA GLY A 9 -0.87 39.86 -14.05
C GLY A 9 -1.88 39.35 -13.02
N HIS A 10 -2.67 38.33 -13.39
CA HIS A 10 -3.61 37.65 -12.50
C HIS A 10 -3.25 36.16 -12.41
N ALA A 11 -3.64 35.53 -11.30
CA ALA A 11 -3.53 34.09 -11.10
C ALA A 11 -4.20 33.34 -12.27
N ASP A 12 -3.42 32.58 -13.03
CA ASP A 12 -3.91 31.73 -14.12
C ASP A 12 -4.14 30.29 -13.64
N LEU A 13 -4.54 29.40 -14.55
CA LEU A 13 -4.81 28.00 -14.23
C LEU A 13 -3.63 27.26 -13.59
N PHE A 14 -2.39 27.73 -13.82
CA PHE A 14 -1.16 27.10 -13.33
C PHE A 14 -0.58 27.81 -12.09
N SER A 15 -1.08 28.98 -11.74
CA SER A 15 -0.66 29.71 -10.53
C SER A 15 -0.85 28.93 -9.22
N SER A 16 -1.83 28.03 -9.14
CA SER A 16 -2.02 27.12 -8.01
C SER A 16 -1.05 25.93 -8.01
N ILE A 17 -0.48 25.61 -9.17
CA ILE A 17 0.52 24.54 -9.34
C ILE A 17 1.90 25.04 -8.91
N GLU A 18 2.19 26.33 -9.10
CA GLU A 18 3.42 26.99 -8.63
C GLU A 18 3.54 27.04 -7.09
N GLN A 19 2.43 26.82 -6.36
CA GLN A 19 2.41 26.71 -4.89
C GLN A 19 2.55 25.28 -4.37
N ILE A 20 2.74 24.27 -5.24
CA ILE A 20 2.84 22.85 -4.85
C ILE A 20 4.19 22.49 -4.20
N ASP A 21 5.11 23.45 -4.04
CA ASP A 21 6.46 23.19 -3.52
C ASP A 21 6.55 22.84 -2.02
N GLU A 22 5.43 22.58 -1.32
CA GLU A 22 5.48 22.18 0.11
C GLU A 22 4.58 21.01 0.55
N ASN A 23 3.62 20.52 -0.24
CA ASN A 23 2.74 19.43 0.22
C ASN A 23 2.60 18.33 -0.84
N LYS A 24 3.60 17.45 -0.91
CA LYS A 24 3.38 16.11 -1.47
C LYS A 24 2.17 15.48 -0.78
N GLN A 25 1.22 15.02 -1.57
CA GLN A 25 0.07 14.31 -1.04
C GLN A 25 0.55 12.97 -0.49
N ARG A 26 0.44 12.81 0.83
CA ARG A 26 0.72 11.54 1.48
C ARG A 26 -0.36 10.54 1.13
N ILE A 27 0.06 9.38 0.67
CA ILE A 27 -0.81 8.22 0.46
C ILE A 27 -0.22 7.01 1.18
N VAL A 28 -1.07 6.31 1.91
CA VAL A 28 -0.69 5.03 2.51
C VAL A 28 -0.86 3.94 1.46
N ILE A 29 0.16 3.13 1.27
CA ILE A 29 0.09 1.97 0.38
C ILE A 29 -0.13 0.68 1.18
N ASP A 30 -0.86 -0.26 0.58
CA ASP A 30 -1.03 -1.60 1.12
C ASP A 30 0.28 -2.41 1.05
N ALA A 31 0.38 -3.46 1.86
CA ALA A 31 1.56 -4.32 1.90
C ALA A 31 1.81 -5.04 0.57
N ASN A 32 0.78 -5.46 -0.16
CA ASN A 32 0.94 -6.11 -1.47
C ASN A 32 1.60 -5.16 -2.48
N VAL A 33 1.12 -3.92 -2.54
CA VAL A 33 1.70 -2.86 -3.38
C VAL A 33 3.15 -2.59 -2.97
N PHE A 34 3.45 -2.55 -1.66
CA PHE A 34 4.82 -2.40 -1.18
C PHE A 34 5.74 -3.54 -1.63
N PHE A 35 5.30 -4.80 -1.57
CA PHE A 35 6.11 -5.93 -1.99
C PHE A 35 6.35 -5.93 -3.49
N GLU A 36 5.31 -5.70 -4.29
CA GLU A 36 5.41 -5.62 -5.76
C GLU A 36 6.36 -4.50 -6.20
N LEU A 37 6.27 -3.32 -5.57
CA LEU A 37 7.15 -2.18 -5.85
C LEU A 37 8.65 -2.49 -5.64
N HIS A 38 8.97 -3.45 -4.76
CA HIS A 38 10.33 -3.72 -4.34
C HIS A 38 10.81 -5.15 -4.66
N ASP A 39 9.98 -5.97 -5.32
CA ASP A 39 10.37 -7.29 -5.79
C ASP A 39 11.26 -7.15 -7.03
N PRO A 40 12.51 -7.64 -7.00
CA PRO A 40 13.42 -7.47 -8.13
C PRO A 40 13.15 -8.48 -9.24
N ASN A 41 12.38 -9.53 -8.97
CA ASN A 41 12.06 -10.60 -9.91
C ASN A 41 10.74 -10.36 -10.62
N ASP A 42 9.90 -9.49 -10.06
CA ASP A 42 8.62 -9.16 -10.65
C ASP A 42 8.81 -8.05 -11.69
N VAL A 43 8.94 -8.46 -12.95
CA VAL A 43 9.02 -7.55 -14.09
C VAL A 43 7.63 -7.08 -14.51
N GLU A 44 6.56 -7.78 -14.12
CA GLU A 44 5.19 -7.59 -14.63
C GLU A 44 4.30 -6.69 -13.74
N SER A 45 4.74 -6.28 -12.55
CA SER A 45 4.02 -5.30 -11.71
C SER A 45 4.01 -3.86 -12.23
N GLU A 46 3.76 -3.69 -13.54
CA GLU A 46 3.73 -2.40 -14.23
C GLU A 46 2.71 -1.43 -13.63
N GLU A 47 1.58 -1.93 -13.11
CA GLU A 47 0.57 -1.12 -12.45
C GLU A 47 1.09 -0.50 -11.15
N SER A 48 1.65 -1.29 -10.24
CA SER A 48 2.26 -0.80 -9.00
C SER A 48 3.46 0.09 -9.28
N LYS A 49 4.33 -0.28 -10.24
CA LYS A 49 5.50 0.52 -10.64
C LYS A 49 5.13 1.85 -11.29
N SER A 50 3.94 2.00 -11.86
CA SER A 50 3.47 3.30 -12.36
C SER A 50 3.45 4.38 -11.27
N LEU A 51 3.35 3.98 -9.99
CA LEU A 51 3.46 4.89 -8.85
C LEU A 51 4.86 5.52 -8.71
N LEU A 52 5.90 4.89 -9.27
CA LEU A 52 7.28 5.39 -9.28
C LEU A 52 7.56 6.34 -10.44
N ALA A 53 6.58 6.63 -11.30
CA ALA A 53 6.78 7.50 -12.43
C ALA A 53 7.25 8.90 -11.98
N PRO A 54 8.22 9.55 -12.67
CA PRO A 54 8.81 10.80 -12.21
C PRO A 54 7.77 11.90 -11.93
N TRP A 55 6.76 12.00 -12.79
CA TRP A 55 5.69 12.99 -12.66
C TRP A 55 4.80 12.77 -11.42
N LEU A 56 4.78 11.57 -10.85
CA LEU A 56 4.03 11.28 -9.63
C LEU A 56 4.88 11.44 -8.37
N GLN A 57 6.19 11.24 -8.47
CA GLN A 57 7.14 11.40 -7.36
C GLN A 57 7.24 12.84 -6.85
N ASP A 58 6.94 13.82 -7.70
CA ASP A 58 6.87 15.24 -7.34
C ASP A 58 5.55 15.60 -6.64
N ILE A 59 4.52 14.76 -6.77
CA ILE A 59 3.16 15.04 -6.28
C ILE A 59 2.81 14.17 -5.06
N LEU A 60 3.34 12.95 -4.98
CA LEU A 60 2.99 11.98 -3.94
C LEU A 60 4.16 11.66 -3.01
N GLU A 61 3.82 11.42 -1.74
CA GLU A 61 4.69 10.77 -0.77
C GLU A 61 4.05 9.42 -0.41
N LEU A 62 4.72 8.32 -0.78
CA LEU A 62 4.28 6.97 -0.41
C LEU A 62 4.64 6.72 1.05
N CYS A 63 3.65 6.37 1.86
CA CYS A 63 3.79 6.13 3.28
C CYS A 63 3.36 4.72 3.67
N LEU A 64 3.90 4.23 4.78
CA LEU A 64 3.56 2.94 5.36
C LEU A 64 2.86 3.13 6.71
N THR A 65 2.21 2.05 7.17
CA THR A 65 1.76 1.93 8.56
C THR A 65 2.54 0.84 9.26
N LYS A 66 2.53 0.81 10.59
CA LYS A 66 3.16 -0.25 11.40
C LYS A 66 2.71 -1.67 11.06
N GLU A 67 1.53 -1.84 10.43
CA GLU A 67 1.04 -3.17 10.01
C GLU A 67 1.97 -3.81 8.96
N ILE A 68 2.76 -3.01 8.24
CA ILE A 68 3.73 -3.54 7.28
C ILE A 68 4.72 -4.52 7.92
N TYR A 69 5.11 -4.28 9.17
CA TYR A 69 6.04 -5.17 9.86
C TYR A 69 5.39 -6.51 10.21
N ASN A 70 4.10 -6.51 10.54
CA ASN A 70 3.34 -7.75 10.75
C ASN A 70 3.27 -8.55 9.44
N GLU A 71 3.03 -7.89 8.31
CA GLU A 71 2.99 -8.57 7.02
C GLU A 71 4.38 -9.09 6.60
N ILE A 72 5.45 -8.32 6.81
CA ILE A 72 6.82 -8.77 6.54
C ILE A 72 7.15 -10.02 7.37
N ASP A 73 6.75 -10.06 8.63
CA ASP A 73 7.06 -11.16 9.56
C ASP A 73 6.27 -12.45 9.25
N ARG A 74 5.24 -12.40 8.39
CA ARG A 74 4.55 -13.61 7.88
C ARG A 74 5.41 -14.41 6.90
N ALA A 75 6.44 -13.80 6.31
CA ALA A 75 7.36 -14.51 5.43
C ALA A 75 8.19 -15.56 6.21
N LYS A 76 8.58 -16.65 5.53
CA LYS A 76 9.42 -17.71 6.15
C LYS A 76 10.92 -17.50 5.93
N ASP A 77 11.27 -16.71 4.92
CA ASP A 77 12.66 -16.48 4.53
C ASP A 77 13.24 -15.28 5.29
N MET A 78 14.21 -15.56 6.17
CA MET A 78 14.87 -14.54 6.98
C MET A 78 15.63 -13.51 6.15
N ALA A 79 16.18 -13.88 4.99
CA ALA A 79 16.85 -12.92 4.10
C ALA A 79 15.83 -11.96 3.49
N LYS A 80 14.65 -12.48 3.11
CA LYS A 80 13.51 -11.70 2.60
C LYS A 80 13.01 -10.73 3.68
N ILE A 81 12.81 -11.20 4.91
CA ILE A 81 12.40 -10.38 6.07
C ILE A 81 13.38 -9.22 6.29
N GLN A 82 14.68 -9.52 6.39
CA GLN A 82 15.70 -8.50 6.65
C GLN A 82 15.73 -7.44 5.56
N ARG A 83 15.61 -7.86 4.30
CA ARG A 83 15.56 -6.95 3.16
C ARG A 83 14.36 -6.00 3.23
N TYR A 84 13.14 -6.54 3.40
CA TYR A 84 11.94 -5.70 3.41
C TYR A 84 11.85 -4.81 4.65
N ARG A 85 12.34 -5.25 5.80
CA ARG A 85 12.46 -4.37 6.98
C ARG A 85 13.37 -3.18 6.71
N LYS A 86 14.52 -3.40 6.06
CA LYS A 86 15.44 -2.32 5.68
C LYS A 86 14.79 -1.33 4.70
N LEU A 87 14.00 -1.85 3.76
CA LEU A 87 13.25 -1.02 2.81
C LEU A 87 12.15 -0.22 3.51
N ALA A 88 11.33 -0.87 4.35
CA ALA A 88 10.26 -0.21 5.09
C ALA A 88 10.76 0.94 5.98
N GLN A 89 11.93 0.77 6.62
CA GLN A 89 12.58 1.82 7.41
C GLN A 89 12.98 3.07 6.62
N ALA A 90 13.08 2.97 5.29
CA ALA A 90 13.37 4.12 4.43
C ALA A 90 12.11 4.93 4.06
N HIS A 91 10.91 4.39 4.30
CA HIS A 91 9.63 5.05 4.03
C HIS A 91 9.16 5.87 5.23
N HIS A 92 8.35 6.89 4.97
CA HIS A 92 7.68 7.63 6.02
C HIS A 92 6.55 6.78 6.62
N GLU A 93 6.55 6.60 7.95
CA GLU A 93 5.53 5.84 8.66
C GLU A 93 4.47 6.79 9.23
N ILE A 94 3.20 6.54 8.93
CA ILE A 94 2.07 7.29 9.49
C ILE A 94 1.49 6.50 10.67
N ALA A 95 1.32 7.20 11.79
CA ALA A 95 0.65 6.64 12.96
C ALA A 95 -0.80 6.28 12.61
N ALA A 96 -1.13 5.00 12.69
CA ALA A 96 -2.51 4.56 12.67
C ALA A 96 -3.15 4.80 14.04
N ASP A 97 -4.34 5.40 14.05
CA ASP A 97 -5.12 5.56 15.27
C ASP A 97 -5.71 4.20 15.68
N ASP A 98 -4.97 3.47 16.53
CA ASP A 98 -5.36 2.16 17.09
C ASP A 98 -6.72 2.17 17.79
N ALA A 99 -7.25 3.35 18.16
CA ALA A 99 -8.53 3.49 18.83
C ALA A 99 -9.73 3.03 17.96
N ARG A 100 -9.53 2.83 16.65
CA ARG A 100 -10.54 2.40 15.68
C ARG A 100 -10.48 0.93 15.28
N VAL A 101 -9.95 0.06 16.14
CA VAL A 101 -10.18 -1.40 16.01
C VAL A 101 -11.32 -1.81 16.97
N PRO A 102 -12.61 -1.52 16.69
CA PRO A 102 -13.67 -2.12 17.47
C PRO A 102 -13.74 -3.60 17.10
N ALA A 103 -13.34 -4.47 18.04
CA ALA A 103 -13.88 -5.80 18.26
C ALA A 103 -14.31 -6.60 17.00
N VAL A 104 -13.45 -6.76 16.00
CA VAL A 104 -13.73 -7.68 14.87
C VAL A 104 -13.62 -9.15 15.31
N SER A 105 -13.08 -9.43 16.50
CA SER A 105 -12.98 -10.77 17.07
C SER A 105 -14.28 -11.34 17.66
N GLU A 106 -15.34 -10.54 17.83
CA GLU A 106 -16.62 -11.05 18.36
C GLU A 106 -17.58 -11.50 17.26
N VAL A 107 -17.49 -10.90 16.06
CA VAL A 107 -18.40 -11.25 14.94
C VAL A 107 -18.06 -12.64 14.38
N THR A 108 -16.77 -13.00 14.31
CA THR A 108 -16.31 -14.30 13.79
C THR A 108 -16.65 -15.50 14.69
N ASN A 109 -16.89 -15.28 15.99
CA ASN A 109 -17.28 -16.35 16.92
C ASN A 109 -18.78 -16.69 16.87
N SER A 110 -19.61 -15.85 16.23
CA SER A 110 -21.04 -16.11 16.10
C SER A 110 -21.40 -17.08 14.97
N GLU A 111 -20.51 -17.27 13.98
CA GLU A 111 -20.74 -18.18 12.84
C GLU A 111 -20.21 -19.60 13.05
N THR A 112 -19.34 -19.82 14.04
CA THR A 112 -18.78 -21.16 14.34
C THR A 112 -19.51 -21.93 15.44
N ALA A 113 -20.48 -21.31 16.14
CA ALA A 113 -21.24 -21.97 17.21
C ALA A 113 -22.29 -23.00 16.73
N GLY A 114 -22.45 -23.21 15.42
CA GLY A 114 -23.48 -24.08 14.84
C GLY A 114 -23.00 -25.26 13.98
N LEU A 115 -21.70 -25.42 13.72
CA LEU A 115 -21.22 -26.40 12.73
C LEU A 115 -20.66 -27.66 13.42
N THR A 116 -21.35 -28.78 13.23
CA THR A 116 -20.88 -30.10 13.68
C THR A 116 -19.76 -30.62 12.78
N ALA A 117 -18.92 -31.52 13.30
CA ALA A 117 -17.70 -32.01 12.66
C ALA A 117 -17.87 -32.62 11.25
N SER A 118 -19.10 -32.91 10.81
CA SER A 118 -19.41 -33.38 9.46
C SER A 118 -19.43 -32.28 8.39
N ASP A 119 -19.53 -31.00 8.76
CA ASP A 119 -19.57 -29.88 7.80
C ASP A 119 -18.17 -29.35 7.44
N LEU A 120 -17.16 -29.63 8.28
CA LEU A 120 -15.77 -29.25 8.02
C LEU A 120 -15.14 -29.99 6.83
N SER A 121 -15.66 -31.15 6.40
CA SER A 121 -15.10 -31.87 5.24
C SER A 121 -15.58 -31.33 3.89
N ARG A 122 -16.60 -30.45 3.85
CA ARG A 122 -17.07 -29.78 2.63
C ARG A 122 -16.57 -28.35 2.49
N GLY A 123 -16.21 -27.68 3.58
CA GLY A 123 -15.63 -26.33 3.57
C GLY A 123 -14.15 -26.26 3.20
N SER A 124 -13.38 -27.35 3.39
CA SER A 124 -11.94 -27.37 3.05
C SER A 124 -11.63 -27.25 1.56
N ASN A 125 -12.60 -27.42 0.67
CA ASN A 125 -12.39 -27.33 -0.78
C ASN A 125 -12.63 -25.94 -1.39
N CYS A 126 -13.11 -24.94 -0.63
CA CYS A 126 -13.35 -23.60 -1.18
C CYS A 126 -12.23 -22.60 -0.88
N PHE A 127 -11.41 -22.81 0.15
CA PHE A 127 -10.30 -21.91 0.50
C PHE A 127 -8.93 -22.33 -0.05
N ALA A 128 -8.79 -23.56 -0.56
CA ALA A 128 -7.52 -24.03 -1.13
C ALA A 128 -7.17 -23.41 -2.50
N GLY A 129 -8.07 -22.62 -3.11
CA GLY A 129 -7.87 -22.01 -4.42
C GLY A 129 -7.19 -20.64 -4.44
N TRP A 130 -6.91 -20.03 -3.27
CA TRP A 130 -6.39 -18.65 -3.19
C TRP A 130 -4.98 -18.57 -2.56
N LEU A 131 -4.19 -19.63 -2.71
CA LEU A 131 -2.77 -19.61 -2.32
C LEU A 131 -1.83 -20.20 -3.38
N LEU A 132 -2.30 -20.31 -4.62
CA LEU A 132 -1.46 -20.64 -5.79
C LEU A 132 -1.98 -19.90 -7.02
N VAL A 133 -1.76 -18.60 -7.05
CA VAL A 133 -1.28 -17.86 -8.24
C VAL A 133 -0.28 -16.83 -7.72
#